data_AF-A0A2C1KPT9-F1
#
_entry.id   AF-A0A2C1KPT9-F1
#
_cell.length_a   1.000
_cell.length_b   1.000
_cell.length_c   1.000
_cell.angle_alpha   90.00
_cell.angle_beta   90.00
_cell.angle_gamma   90.00
#
_symmetry.space_group_name_H-M   'P 1'
#
loop_
_entity.id
_entity.type
_entity.pdbx_description
1 polymer ?
#
loop_
_entity_poly.entity_id
_entity_poly.type
_entity_poly.pdbx_seq_one_letter_code
_entity_poly.pdbx_strand_id
1 'polypeptide(L)'
;MAQLKRLAKKDEEDVAIQIPLSSSEISDRVLQYVELDPSRFSKRYNDLLYRPVSFTLNGEKHQIQYNFCTNPYCKWHGLPQEKFTSVKSKPSRYRLSGRGKGERQSIICNDDPVGAIKGMTWGCITMPVSNWSVAEEIKRLVRIDTIKDMEPDYQFHKENCDNGDATPFREPNLFYKQGKSKVGAQVWQCKTCKKKTNLQHIIKREMTFYLHLQETY
;
A
#
# COMPACT_ATOMS: atom_id res chain seq x y z
N MET A 1 24.26 17.27 -6.18
CA MET A 1 24.74 16.20 -7.09
C MET A 1 23.50 15.43 -7.50
N ALA A 2 23.17 15.33 -8.79
CA ALA A 2 21.93 14.65 -9.20
C ALA A 2 22.22 13.17 -9.43
N GLN A 3 21.52 12.32 -8.68
CA GLN A 3 21.55 10.87 -8.85
C GLN A 3 20.51 10.47 -9.89
N LEU A 4 20.75 9.37 -10.60
CA LEU A 4 19.74 8.79 -11.48
C LEU A 4 18.53 8.44 -10.63
N LYS A 5 17.32 8.59 -11.18
CA LYS A 5 16.08 8.34 -10.45
C LYS A 5 15.39 7.09 -10.99
N ARG A 6 14.73 6.36 -10.11
CA ARG A 6 13.91 5.19 -10.40
C ARG A 6 12.58 5.24 -9.65
N LEU A 7 11.63 4.44 -10.07
CA LEU A 7 10.42 4.23 -9.28
C LEU A 7 10.74 3.39 -8.03
N ALA A 8 9.93 3.57 -6.98
CA ALA A 8 10.02 2.76 -5.79
C ALA A 8 9.71 1.28 -6.08
N LYS A 9 10.45 0.37 -5.45
CA LYS A 9 10.22 -1.08 -5.57
C LYS A 9 9.06 -1.54 -4.65
N LYS A 10 8.63 -2.80 -4.79
CA LYS A 10 7.49 -3.34 -4.01
C LYS A 10 7.76 -3.41 -2.51
N ASP A 11 9.01 -3.64 -2.15
CA ASP A 11 9.56 -3.80 -0.79
C ASP A 11 9.94 -2.47 -0.13
N GLU A 12 9.90 -1.37 -0.87
CA GLU A 12 10.19 -0.03 -0.36
C GLU A 12 8.92 0.59 0.22
N GLU A 13 8.68 0.31 1.50
CA GLU A 13 7.43 0.67 2.19
C GLU A 13 7.35 2.16 2.55
N ASP A 14 6.84 2.98 1.64
CA ASP A 14 6.46 4.38 1.95
C ASP A 14 5.08 4.47 2.65
N VAL A 15 4.31 3.37 2.60
CA VAL A 15 3.00 3.23 3.26
C VAL A 15 2.93 1.92 4.02
N ALA A 16 2.66 2.03 5.32
CA ALA A 16 2.45 0.88 6.20
C ALA A 16 0.97 0.77 6.56
N ILE A 17 0.32 -0.29 6.09
CA ILE A 17 -1.09 -0.56 6.42
C ILE A 17 -1.14 -1.40 7.68
N GLN A 18 -1.91 -0.96 8.67
CA GLN A 18 -2.20 -1.77 9.83
C GLN A 18 -3.26 -2.80 9.44
N ILE A 19 -2.85 -4.07 9.36
CA ILE A 19 -3.77 -5.16 9.04
C ILE A 19 -4.89 -5.17 10.08
N PRO A 20 -6.16 -5.05 9.68
CA PRO A 20 -7.28 -4.95 10.61
C PRO A 20 -7.65 -6.31 11.23
N LEU A 21 -6.93 -7.38 10.88
CA LEU A 21 -7.18 -8.75 11.29
C LEU A 21 -5.93 -9.31 11.98
N SER A 22 -6.16 -10.10 13.02
CA SER A 22 -5.15 -10.94 13.64
C SER A 22 -4.78 -12.14 12.76
N SER A 23 -3.63 -12.74 13.00
CA SER A 23 -3.19 -13.97 12.30
C SER A 23 -4.16 -15.13 12.49
N SER A 24 -4.77 -15.27 13.68
CA SER A 24 -5.79 -16.28 13.95
C SER A 24 -7.08 -16.03 13.15
N GLU A 25 -7.54 -14.79 13.04
CA GLU A 25 -8.70 -14.43 12.22
C GLU A 25 -8.45 -14.69 10.72
N ILE A 26 -7.22 -14.46 10.24
CA ILE A 26 -6.84 -14.76 8.86
C ILE A 26 -6.90 -16.28 8.62
N SER A 27 -6.28 -17.08 9.50
CA SER A 27 -6.30 -18.54 9.40
C SER A 27 -7.72 -19.11 9.48
N ASP A 28 -8.55 -18.62 10.42
CA ASP A 28 -9.96 -19.00 10.52
C ASP A 28 -10.72 -18.65 9.23
N ARG A 29 -10.53 -17.44 8.67
CA ARG A 29 -11.16 -17.06 7.40
C ARG A 29 -10.77 -17.96 6.25
N VAL A 30 -9.49 -18.35 6.14
CA VAL A 30 -9.03 -19.23 5.05
C VAL A 30 -9.72 -20.59 5.13
N LEU A 31 -9.81 -21.18 6.33
CA LEU A 31 -10.52 -22.44 6.54
C LEU A 31 -12.01 -22.31 6.23
N GLN A 32 -12.66 -21.32 6.84
CA GLN A 32 -14.10 -21.10 6.71
C GLN A 32 -14.53 -20.69 5.29
N TYR A 33 -13.64 -20.11 4.49
CA TYR A 33 -13.92 -19.77 3.09
C TYR A 33 -14.17 -21.01 2.23
N VAL A 34 -13.51 -22.13 2.57
CA VAL A 34 -13.70 -23.43 1.89
C VAL A 34 -14.91 -24.17 2.45
N GLU A 35 -15.14 -24.07 3.76
CA GLU A 35 -16.18 -24.84 4.46
C GLU A 35 -17.59 -24.24 4.38
N LEU A 36 -17.71 -22.91 4.42
CA LEU A 36 -19.00 -22.23 4.51
C LEU A 36 -19.54 -21.84 3.13
N ASP A 37 -20.86 -21.95 2.96
CA ASP A 37 -21.52 -21.30 1.83
C ASP A 37 -21.35 -19.78 1.91
N PRO A 38 -21.36 -19.07 0.76
CA PRO A 38 -21.12 -17.62 0.73
C PRO A 38 -22.03 -16.78 1.65
N SER A 39 -23.27 -17.22 1.89
CA SER A 39 -24.19 -16.49 2.77
C SER A 39 -23.82 -16.66 4.25
N ARG A 40 -23.46 -17.88 4.67
CA ARG A 40 -22.95 -18.11 6.04
C ARG A 40 -21.62 -17.42 6.27
N PHE A 41 -20.70 -17.48 5.30
CA PHE A 41 -19.43 -16.78 5.36
C PHE A 41 -19.64 -15.26 5.49
N SER A 42 -20.50 -14.68 4.65
CA SER A 42 -20.83 -13.26 4.70
C SER A 42 -21.41 -12.84 6.04
N LYS A 43 -22.35 -13.61 6.61
CA LYS A 43 -22.94 -13.31 7.93
C LYS A 43 -21.93 -13.36 9.07
N ARG A 44 -20.98 -14.29 9.01
CA ARG A 44 -19.96 -14.49 10.06
C ARG A 44 -19.00 -13.31 10.17
N TYR A 45 -18.68 -12.67 9.04
CA TYR A 45 -17.66 -11.61 8.97
C TYR A 45 -18.24 -10.25 8.53
N ASN A 46 -19.54 -10.01 8.72
CA ASN A 46 -20.21 -8.79 8.26
C ASN A 46 -19.84 -7.55 9.10
N ASP A 47 -19.37 -7.74 10.32
CA ASP A 47 -18.92 -6.72 11.24
C ASP A 47 -17.68 -5.99 10.69
N LEU A 48 -16.81 -6.72 9.98
CA LEU A 48 -15.62 -6.18 9.32
C LEU A 48 -15.94 -5.09 8.29
N LEU A 49 -17.15 -5.08 7.71
CA LEU A 49 -17.58 -4.07 6.76
C LEU A 49 -17.50 -2.66 7.39
N TYR A 50 -17.88 -2.54 8.65
CA TYR A 50 -17.91 -1.27 9.36
C TYR A 50 -16.65 -1.02 10.19
N ARG A 51 -15.67 -1.93 10.14
CA ARG A 51 -14.37 -1.75 10.78
C ARG A 51 -13.50 -0.79 9.94
N PRO A 52 -12.98 0.28 10.53
CA PRO A 52 -12.05 1.17 9.85
C PRO A 52 -10.69 0.50 9.66
N VAL A 53 -9.93 0.97 8.66
CA VAL A 53 -8.55 0.55 8.41
C VAL A 53 -7.62 1.73 8.62
N SER A 54 -6.53 1.50 9.35
CA SER A 54 -5.51 2.51 9.62
C SER A 54 -4.28 2.27 8.75
N PHE A 55 -3.65 3.34 8.28
CA PHE A 55 -2.36 3.27 7.59
C PHE A 55 -1.52 4.49 7.92
N THR A 56 -0.21 4.36 7.78
CA THR A 56 0.74 5.44 7.96
C THR A 56 1.29 5.84 6.59
N LEU A 57 1.22 7.13 6.27
CA LEU A 57 1.77 7.73 5.05
C LEU A 57 2.61 8.94 5.46
N ASN A 58 3.88 9.01 5.03
CA ASN A 58 4.79 10.11 5.35
C ASN A 58 4.92 10.40 6.86
N GLY A 59 4.77 9.38 7.72
CA GLY A 59 4.81 9.51 9.17
C GLY A 59 3.50 9.95 9.83
N GLU A 60 2.49 10.32 9.04
CA GLU A 60 1.15 10.65 9.54
C GLU A 60 0.23 9.43 9.53
N LYS A 61 -0.57 9.29 10.60
CA LYS A 61 -1.56 8.20 10.71
C LYS A 61 -2.88 8.65 10.11
N HIS A 62 -3.39 7.84 9.21
CA HIS A 62 -4.70 8.02 8.58
C HIS A 62 -5.61 6.83 8.89
N GLN A 63 -6.91 7.06 8.84
CA GLN A 63 -7.93 6.05 9.08
C GLN A 63 -9.03 6.20 8.04
N ILE A 64 -9.39 5.11 7.38
CA ILE A 64 -10.43 5.08 6.35
C ILE A 64 -11.59 4.18 6.73
N GLN A 65 -12.78 4.69 6.47
CA GLN A 65 -14.04 3.95 6.49
C GLN A 65 -14.95 4.59 5.45
N TYR A 66 -15.37 3.86 4.42
CA TYR A 66 -16.24 4.36 3.35
C TYR A 66 -17.69 3.85 3.43
N ASN A 67 -17.95 2.87 4.30
CA ASN A 67 -19.23 2.20 4.46
C ASN A 67 -20.18 2.97 5.39
N PHE A 68 -20.57 4.17 4.97
CA PHE A 68 -21.52 5.07 5.64
C PHE A 68 -22.42 5.79 4.63
N CYS A 69 -23.41 6.55 5.11
CA CYS A 69 -24.29 7.32 4.23
C CYS A 69 -23.56 8.51 3.58
N THR A 70 -23.61 8.60 2.25
CA THR A 70 -22.99 9.69 1.46
C THR A 70 -24.00 10.75 1.01
N ASN A 71 -25.28 10.63 1.37
CA ASN A 71 -26.28 11.64 1.02
C ASN A 71 -26.25 12.79 2.05
N PRO A 72 -25.88 14.02 1.67
CA PRO A 72 -25.74 15.16 2.60
C PRO A 72 -27.05 15.57 3.28
N TYR A 73 -28.20 15.21 2.71
CA TYR A 73 -29.52 15.52 3.29
C TYR A 73 -30.03 14.43 4.24
N CYS A 74 -29.34 13.30 4.33
CA CYS A 74 -29.69 12.23 5.24
C CYS A 74 -29.17 12.54 6.64
N LYS A 75 -29.99 12.26 7.65
CA LYS A 75 -29.60 12.34 9.06
C LYS A 75 -28.30 11.58 9.40
N TRP A 76 -28.05 10.46 8.72
CA TRP A 76 -26.87 9.61 8.96
C TRP A 76 -25.65 9.99 8.11
N HIS A 77 -25.70 11.09 7.38
CA HIS A 77 -24.60 11.52 6.51
C HIS A 77 -23.24 11.55 7.23
N GLY A 78 -22.28 10.80 6.69
CA GLY A 78 -20.90 10.76 7.19
C GLY A 78 -20.71 10.14 8.58
N LEU A 79 -21.76 9.64 9.21
CA LEU A 79 -21.67 9.08 10.57
C LEU A 79 -21.22 7.61 10.53
N PRO A 80 -20.39 7.17 11.50
CA PRO A 80 -19.97 5.78 11.58
C PRO A 80 -21.14 4.87 11.94
N GLN A 81 -20.98 3.56 11.72
CA GLN A 81 -21.94 2.57 12.18
C GLN A 81 -22.05 2.58 13.71
N GLU A 82 -23.27 2.54 14.21
CA GLU A 82 -23.55 2.45 15.64
C GLU A 82 -24.74 1.52 15.86
N LYS A 83 -24.71 0.76 16.96
CA LYS A 83 -25.82 -0.09 17.39
C LYS A 83 -26.51 0.55 18.60
N PHE A 84 -27.78 0.87 18.46
CA PHE A 84 -28.58 1.52 19.51
C PHE A 84 -29.00 0.48 20.56
N THR A 85 -28.19 0.30 21.61
CA THR A 85 -28.41 -0.75 22.62
C THR A 85 -29.59 -0.49 23.55
N SER A 86 -30.02 0.77 23.67
CA SER A 86 -31.10 1.23 24.55
C SER A 86 -32.50 1.06 23.96
N VAL A 87 -32.64 0.73 22.67
CA VAL A 87 -33.95 0.60 21.99
C VAL A 87 -34.30 -0.86 21.71
N LYS A 88 -35.60 -1.19 21.75
CA LYS A 88 -36.12 -2.52 21.38
C LYS A 88 -35.63 -2.90 19.97
N SER A 89 -35.25 -4.17 19.78
CA SER A 89 -34.58 -4.74 18.59
C SER A 89 -33.11 -4.33 18.36
N LYS A 90 -32.58 -3.38 19.14
CA LYS A 90 -31.20 -2.89 19.06
C LYS A 90 -30.74 -2.62 17.62
N PRO A 91 -31.48 -1.79 16.86
CA PRO A 91 -31.16 -1.52 15.46
C PRO A 91 -29.80 -0.85 15.36
N SER A 92 -29.18 -0.98 14.20
CA SER A 92 -27.97 -0.22 13.83
C SER A 92 -28.31 0.95 12.93
N ARG A 93 -27.43 1.95 12.80
CA ARG A 93 -27.61 3.06 11.84
C ARG A 93 -27.77 2.55 10.41
N TYR A 94 -26.98 1.55 10.05
CA TYR A 94 -26.99 0.93 8.72
C TYR A 94 -27.33 -0.55 8.79
N ARG A 95 -28.01 -1.06 7.78
CA ARG A 95 -28.21 -2.50 7.53
C ARG A 95 -27.68 -2.89 6.17
N LEU A 96 -27.20 -4.11 6.04
CA LEU A 96 -26.86 -4.70 4.75
C LEU A 96 -28.13 -5.29 4.10
N SER A 97 -28.32 -5.03 2.81
CA SER A 97 -29.46 -5.47 2.02
C SER A 97 -29.01 -5.96 0.64
N GLY A 98 -29.75 -6.91 0.08
CA GLY A 98 -29.40 -7.65 -1.14
C GLY A 98 -29.71 -9.13 -0.90
N ARG A 99 -30.90 -9.57 -1.31
CA ARG A 99 -31.41 -10.91 -1.04
C ARG A 99 -31.70 -11.58 -2.37
N GLY A 100 -30.66 -12.02 -3.07
CA GLY A 100 -30.81 -12.77 -4.30
C GLY A 100 -29.49 -13.25 -4.88
N LYS A 101 -29.54 -14.39 -5.58
CA LYS A 101 -28.41 -14.89 -6.36
C LYS A 101 -28.14 -13.90 -7.50
N GLY A 102 -27.04 -13.16 -7.45
CA GLY A 102 -26.68 -12.13 -8.44
C GLY A 102 -27.06 -10.69 -8.08
N GLU A 103 -27.68 -10.44 -6.92
CA GLU A 103 -27.97 -9.07 -6.48
C GLU A 103 -26.74 -8.40 -5.83
N ARG A 104 -26.52 -7.13 -6.15
CA ARG A 104 -25.48 -6.32 -5.51
C ARG A 104 -25.88 -6.03 -4.07
N GLN A 105 -25.00 -6.38 -3.13
CA GLN A 105 -25.15 -5.99 -1.74
C GLN A 105 -25.11 -4.46 -1.62
N SER A 106 -25.89 -3.92 -0.69
CA SER A 106 -26.06 -2.49 -0.47
C SER A 106 -26.20 -2.18 1.02
N ILE A 107 -25.65 -1.06 1.43
CA ILE A 107 -25.79 -0.49 2.76
C ILE A 107 -26.99 0.44 2.72
N ILE A 108 -27.96 0.22 3.61
CA ILE A 108 -29.19 1.00 3.69
C ILE A 108 -29.27 1.69 5.05
N CYS A 109 -29.59 2.97 5.07
CA CYS A 109 -29.89 3.72 6.28
C CYS A 109 -31.18 3.20 6.94
N ASN A 110 -31.10 2.83 8.22
CA ASN A 110 -32.28 2.58 9.04
C ASN A 110 -32.86 3.88 9.58
N ASP A 111 -34.13 3.85 9.98
CA ASP A 111 -34.75 5.00 10.63
C ASP A 111 -34.15 5.29 11.99
N ASP A 112 -34.22 6.56 12.43
CA ASP A 112 -33.74 6.93 13.77
C ASP A 112 -34.66 6.35 14.85
N PRO A 113 -34.17 5.39 15.66
CA PRO A 113 -34.98 4.75 16.67
C PRO A 113 -35.12 5.59 17.95
N VAL A 114 -34.33 6.66 18.14
CA VAL A 114 -34.30 7.49 19.35
C VAL A 114 -34.91 8.88 19.12
N GLY A 115 -34.82 9.41 17.90
CA GLY A 115 -35.26 10.78 17.58
C GLY A 115 -34.36 11.88 18.17
N ALA A 116 -33.22 11.52 18.79
CA ALA A 116 -32.37 12.44 19.54
C ALA A 116 -31.66 13.48 18.66
N ILE A 117 -31.39 13.13 17.40
CA ILE A 117 -30.72 14.02 16.44
C ILE A 117 -31.79 14.63 15.53
N LYS A 118 -31.75 15.94 15.24
CA LYS A 118 -32.69 16.54 14.28
C LYS A 118 -32.45 16.03 12.86
N GLY A 119 -33.53 15.77 12.10
CA GLY A 119 -33.46 15.35 10.69
C GLY A 119 -34.12 14.00 10.41
N MET A 120 -34.31 13.71 9.13
CA MET A 120 -34.94 12.48 8.62
C MET A 120 -33.95 11.58 7.90
N THR A 121 -34.20 10.28 7.98
CA THR A 121 -33.56 9.23 7.21
C THR A 121 -34.42 8.91 5.99
N TRP A 122 -33.80 8.68 4.84
CA TRP A 122 -34.51 8.47 3.58
C TRP A 122 -34.26 7.08 2.98
N GLY A 123 -33.90 6.11 3.83
CA GLY A 123 -33.51 4.77 3.35
C GLY A 123 -32.36 4.81 2.35
N CYS A 124 -31.44 5.77 2.49
CA CYS A 124 -30.38 6.01 1.50
C CYS A 124 -29.54 4.76 1.29
N ILE A 125 -29.17 4.52 0.04
CA ILE A 125 -28.47 3.33 -0.41
C ILE A 125 -27.04 3.70 -0.78
N THR A 126 -26.07 3.00 -0.20
CA THR A 126 -24.65 3.15 -0.53
C THR A 126 -24.08 1.77 -0.88
N MET A 127 -23.20 1.73 -1.88
CA MET A 127 -22.53 0.47 -2.27
C MET A 127 -21.42 0.15 -1.26
N PRO A 128 -21.37 -1.06 -0.69
CA PRO A 128 -20.30 -1.46 0.21
C PRO A 128 -18.97 -1.58 -0.53
N VAL A 129 -17.90 -1.13 0.10
CA VAL A 129 -16.53 -1.27 -0.39
C VAL A 129 -15.64 -1.89 0.69
N SER A 130 -14.59 -2.60 0.27
CA SER A 130 -13.60 -3.14 1.20
C SER A 130 -12.62 -2.03 1.60
N ASN A 131 -12.70 -1.54 2.84
CA ASN A 131 -11.75 -0.53 3.34
C ASN A 131 -10.30 -1.01 3.24
N TRP A 132 -10.05 -2.30 3.50
CA TRP A 132 -8.70 -2.84 3.40
C TRP A 132 -8.20 -2.83 1.95
N SER A 133 -9.05 -3.18 0.98
CA SER A 133 -8.69 -3.10 -0.43
C SER A 133 -8.42 -1.67 -0.88
N VAL A 134 -9.16 -0.69 -0.34
CA VAL A 134 -8.89 0.73 -0.61
C VAL A 134 -7.53 1.16 -0.01
N ALA A 135 -7.19 0.71 1.20
CA ALA A 135 -5.88 1.00 1.79
C ALA A 135 -4.73 0.40 0.95
N GLU A 136 -4.88 -0.85 0.49
CA GLU A 136 -3.89 -1.50 -0.39
C GLU A 136 -3.74 -0.76 -1.72
N GLU A 137 -4.84 -0.23 -2.27
CA GLU A 137 -4.80 0.57 -3.48
C GLU A 137 -4.10 1.91 -3.27
N ILE A 138 -4.30 2.57 -2.12
CA ILE A 138 -3.54 3.76 -1.74
C ILE A 138 -2.04 3.44 -1.68
N LYS A 139 -1.65 2.33 -1.02
CA LYS A 139 -0.25 1.86 -0.97
C LYS A 139 0.31 1.64 -2.38
N ARG A 140 -0.48 1.03 -3.29
CA ARG A 140 -0.08 0.80 -4.68
C ARG A 140 0.14 2.11 -5.44
N LEU A 141 -0.78 3.07 -5.32
CA LEU A 141 -0.72 4.36 -6.00
C LEU A 141 0.47 5.20 -5.52
N VAL A 142 0.66 5.31 -4.20
CA VAL A 142 1.81 6.02 -3.63
C VAL A 142 3.12 5.45 -4.15
N ARG A 143 3.28 4.13 -4.14
CA ARG A 143 4.49 3.48 -4.67
C ARG A 143 4.77 3.80 -6.14
N ILE A 144 3.73 3.87 -6.98
CA ILE A 144 3.90 4.17 -8.42
C ILE A 144 4.29 5.63 -8.63
N ASP A 145 3.84 6.53 -7.75
CA ASP A 145 4.16 7.96 -7.81
C ASP A 145 5.49 8.29 -7.08
N THR A 146 5.98 7.41 -6.19
CA THR A 146 7.25 7.62 -5.52
C THR A 146 8.43 7.42 -6.47
N ILE A 147 9.22 8.48 -6.61
CA ILE A 147 10.52 8.46 -7.26
C ILE A 147 11.62 8.40 -6.20
N LYS A 148 12.49 7.40 -6.27
CA LYS A 148 13.69 7.25 -5.43
C LYS A 148 14.96 7.44 -6.23
N ASP A 149 16.02 7.84 -5.55
CA ASP A 149 17.34 7.85 -6.16
C ASP A 149 17.83 6.41 -6.38
N MET A 150 18.46 6.18 -7.52
CA MET A 150 19.08 4.93 -7.90
C MET A 150 20.51 4.96 -7.39
N GLU A 151 20.79 4.15 -6.37
CA GLU A 151 22.16 3.86 -5.97
C GLU A 151 22.73 2.78 -6.91
N PRO A 152 23.69 3.12 -7.78
CA PRO A 152 24.30 2.14 -8.66
C PRO A 152 25.15 1.16 -7.85
N ASP A 153 24.82 -0.13 -7.95
CA ASP A 153 25.68 -1.19 -7.42
C ASP A 153 26.85 -1.42 -8.38
N TYR A 154 28.07 -1.09 -7.92
CA TYR A 154 29.28 -1.21 -8.71
C TYR A 154 30.07 -2.45 -8.30
N GLN A 155 30.18 -3.41 -9.21
CA GLN A 155 31.12 -4.51 -9.03
C GLN A 155 32.54 -4.11 -9.43
N PHE A 156 33.42 -3.91 -8.44
CA PHE A 156 34.82 -3.53 -8.66
C PHE A 156 35.76 -4.70 -8.94
N HIS A 157 35.31 -5.94 -8.72
CA HIS A 157 36.14 -7.15 -8.80
C HIS A 157 35.56 -8.21 -9.73
N LYS A 158 36.43 -9.08 -10.25
CA LYS A 158 36.02 -10.34 -10.89
C LYS A 158 35.63 -11.34 -9.79
N GLU A 159 34.89 -12.37 -10.18
CA GLU A 159 34.66 -13.54 -9.33
C GLU A 159 36.00 -14.11 -8.84
N ASN A 160 36.07 -14.48 -7.56
CA ASN A 160 37.26 -14.99 -6.86
C ASN A 160 38.45 -14.02 -6.74
N CYS A 161 38.21 -12.71 -6.66
CA CYS A 161 39.28 -11.78 -6.29
C CYS A 161 39.53 -11.82 -4.78
N ASP A 162 40.80 -11.89 -4.37
CA ASP A 162 41.20 -11.87 -2.94
C ASP A 162 40.72 -10.64 -2.16
N ASN A 163 40.39 -9.56 -2.87
CA ASN A 163 39.88 -8.30 -2.32
C ASN A 163 38.41 -8.07 -2.70
N GLY A 164 37.60 -9.14 -2.82
CA GLY A 164 36.23 -9.09 -3.35
C GLY A 164 35.31 -8.05 -2.72
N ASP A 165 35.47 -7.77 -1.43
CA ASP A 165 34.65 -6.81 -0.68
C ASP A 165 35.20 -5.36 -0.70
N ALA A 166 36.42 -5.18 -1.20
CA ALA A 166 37.09 -3.89 -1.22
C ALA A 166 36.40 -2.92 -2.19
N THR A 167 36.32 -1.65 -1.85
CA THR A 167 35.85 -0.59 -2.77
C THR A 167 36.84 0.56 -2.82
N PRO A 168 36.94 1.31 -3.94
CA PRO A 168 37.83 2.47 -4.03
C PRO A 168 37.47 3.60 -3.06
N PHE A 169 36.31 3.53 -2.41
CA PHE A 169 35.85 4.48 -1.40
C PHE A 169 36.24 4.08 0.03
N ARG A 170 36.34 2.77 0.31
CA ARG A 170 36.75 2.24 1.62
C ARG A 170 38.26 1.99 1.70
N GLU A 171 38.83 1.34 0.68
CA GLU A 171 40.27 1.05 0.60
C GLU A 171 40.88 1.58 -0.71
N PRO A 172 41.07 2.90 -0.86
CA PRO A 172 41.59 3.50 -2.09
C PRO A 172 42.93 2.92 -2.54
N ASN A 173 43.75 2.48 -1.58
CA ASN A 173 45.09 1.92 -1.82
C ASN A 173 45.07 0.64 -2.65
N LEU A 174 43.94 -0.09 -2.68
CA LEU A 174 43.79 -1.33 -3.45
C LEU A 174 43.38 -1.09 -4.91
N PHE A 175 43.24 0.18 -5.33
CA PHE A 175 42.76 0.54 -6.66
C PHE A 175 43.69 1.53 -7.38
N TYR A 176 43.72 1.45 -8.71
CA TYR A 176 44.28 2.48 -9.58
C TYR A 176 43.18 3.40 -10.09
N LYS A 177 43.39 4.71 -9.98
CA LYS A 177 42.53 5.73 -10.59
C LYS A 177 42.93 5.94 -12.05
N GLN A 178 42.22 5.35 -13.00
CA GLN A 178 42.59 5.25 -14.42
C GLN A 178 42.15 6.47 -15.27
N GLY A 179 41.82 7.59 -14.63
CA GLY A 179 41.28 8.77 -15.33
C GLY A 179 39.80 8.64 -15.71
N LYS A 180 39.36 9.40 -16.70
CA LYS A 180 37.96 9.47 -17.16
C LYS A 180 37.76 8.65 -18.43
N SER A 181 36.60 7.99 -18.55
CA SER A 181 36.21 7.22 -19.76
C SER A 181 35.87 8.15 -20.93
N LYS A 182 35.57 7.58 -22.12
CA LYS A 182 35.10 8.35 -23.29
C LYS A 182 33.84 9.16 -23.01
N VAL A 183 32.99 8.68 -22.11
CA VAL A 183 31.77 9.37 -21.68
C VAL A 183 32.09 10.41 -20.60
N GLY A 184 33.31 10.41 -20.05
CA GLY A 184 33.88 11.29 -19.01
C GLY A 184 33.84 10.71 -17.59
N ALA A 185 33.33 9.48 -17.45
CA ALA A 185 33.02 8.84 -16.18
C ALA A 185 34.32 8.38 -15.47
N GLN A 186 34.45 8.53 -14.15
CA GLN A 186 35.67 8.16 -13.45
C GLN A 186 35.87 6.63 -13.49
N VAL A 187 37.03 6.18 -13.95
CA VAL A 187 37.38 4.75 -14.05
C VAL A 187 38.27 4.36 -12.89
N TRP A 188 37.92 3.27 -12.22
CA TRP A 188 38.74 2.62 -11.21
C TRP A 188 39.15 1.23 -11.67
N GLN A 189 40.34 0.79 -11.30
CA GLN A 189 40.83 -0.55 -11.61
C GLN A 189 41.33 -1.23 -10.34
N CYS A 190 40.85 -2.44 -10.05
CA CYS A 190 41.39 -3.25 -8.97
C CYS A 190 42.86 -3.60 -9.22
N LYS A 191 43.73 -3.44 -8.22
CA LYS A 191 45.16 -3.77 -8.36
C LYS A 191 45.41 -5.28 -8.48
N THR A 192 44.55 -6.11 -7.88
CA THR A 192 44.66 -7.58 -7.85
C THR A 192 44.07 -8.22 -9.11
N CYS A 193 42.75 -8.19 -9.30
CA CYS A 193 42.10 -8.86 -10.44
C CYS A 193 42.11 -8.05 -11.76
N LYS A 194 42.64 -6.82 -11.73
CA LYS A 194 42.72 -5.89 -12.87
C LYS A 194 41.38 -5.51 -13.50
N LYS A 195 40.22 -5.85 -12.91
CA LYS A 195 38.91 -5.41 -13.39
C LYS A 195 38.85 -3.88 -13.40
N LYS A 196 38.32 -3.32 -14.49
CA LYS A 196 38.07 -1.88 -14.65
C LYS A 196 36.58 -1.65 -14.48
N THR A 197 36.21 -0.69 -13.64
CA THR A 197 34.83 -0.32 -13.36
C THR A 197 34.67 1.17 -13.59
N ASN A 198 33.73 1.53 -14.46
CA ASN A 198 33.40 2.91 -14.76
C ASN A 198 32.29 3.35 -13.81
N LEU A 199 32.57 4.34 -12.97
CA LEU A 199 31.52 5.02 -12.21
C LEU A 199 30.71 5.85 -13.17
N GLN A 200 29.40 5.59 -13.25
CA GLN A 200 28.51 6.40 -14.07
C GLN A 200 28.61 7.88 -13.65
N HIS A 201 28.46 8.77 -14.63
CA HIS A 201 28.47 10.19 -14.37
C HIS A 201 27.31 10.61 -13.48
N ILE A 202 27.63 11.45 -12.50
CA ILE A 202 26.66 12.30 -11.81
C ILE A 202 26.27 13.40 -12.81
N ILE A 203 25.29 13.12 -13.68
CA ILE A 203 24.83 14.07 -14.70
C ILE A 203 24.14 15.25 -13.99
N LYS A 204 24.56 16.50 -14.26
CA LYS A 204 23.76 17.69 -13.94
C LYS A 204 22.69 17.88 -15.04
N ARG A 205 21.42 17.55 -14.74
CA ARG A 205 20.16 17.69 -15.56
C ARG A 205 20.10 16.76 -16.79
N GLU A 206 18.99 16.13 -17.20
CA GLU A 206 17.54 16.44 -17.18
C GLU A 206 16.69 15.18 -16.85
N MET A 207 15.39 15.36 -16.64
CA MET A 207 14.42 14.31 -16.26
C MET A 207 14.17 13.29 -17.39
N THR A 208 15.06 12.30 -17.54
CA THR A 208 14.81 11.12 -18.37
C THR A 208 14.62 9.90 -17.48
N PHE A 209 13.38 9.39 -17.46
CA PHE A 209 12.97 8.19 -16.76
C PHE A 209 13.43 6.95 -17.55
N TYR A 210 14.20 6.05 -16.93
CA TYR A 210 14.47 4.73 -17.48
C TYR A 210 13.44 3.73 -16.95
N LEU A 211 12.48 3.34 -17.80
CA LEU A 211 11.60 2.21 -17.54
C LEU A 211 12.42 0.92 -17.68
N HIS A 212 12.86 0.36 -16.55
CA HIS A 212 13.20 -1.06 -16.52
C HIS A 212 11.89 -1.84 -16.38
N LEU A 213 11.35 -2.26 -17.53
CA LEU A 213 10.39 -3.35 -17.59
C LEU A 213 11.12 -4.61 -17.11
N GLN A 214 11.03 -4.90 -15.82
CA GLN A 214 11.28 -6.25 -15.34
C GLN A 214 10.04 -7.06 -15.70
N GLU A 215 10.13 -7.75 -16.84
CA GLU A 215 9.41 -8.99 -17.06
C GLU A 215 9.66 -9.90 -15.86
N THR A 216 8.61 -10.36 -15.19
CA THR A 216 8.59 -11.65 -14.49
C THR A 216 7.15 -12.05 -14.14
N TYR A 217 6.77 -13.18 -14.75
CA TYR A 217 5.63 -14.09 -14.55
C TYR A 217 4.24 -13.65 -15.02
#